data_AF-A0A0B2PUW7-F1
#
_entry.id   AF-A0A0B2PUW7-F1
#
_cell.length_a   1.000
_cell.length_b   1.000
_cell.length_c   1.000
_cell.angle_alpha   90.00
_cell.angle_beta   90.00
_cell.angle_gamma   90.00
#
_symmetry.space_group_name_H-M   'P 1'
#
loop_
_entity.id
_entity.type
_entity.pdbx_description
1 polymer ?
#
loop_
_entity_poly.entity_id
_entity_poly.type
_entity_poly.pdbx_seq_one_letter_code
_entity_poly.pdbx_strand_id
1 'polypeptide(L)' 'MAESFLFSIAESLITKLASHAFQEASRVVGLYDHLRDLKKTLSYVKEVLLDADQEQKQEHNHELREWLRQLKGVFYDAED' A
#
# COMPACT_ATOMS: atom_id res chain seq x y z
N MET A 1 2.82 -5.82 14.25
CA MET A 1 3.24 -6.98 13.40
C MET A 1 2.48 -7.01 12.07
N ALA A 2 1.21 -6.61 12.00
CA ALA A 2 0.49 -6.50 10.74
C ALA A 2 0.92 -5.26 9.94
N GLU A 3 1.28 -4.19 10.64
CA GLU A 3 1.71 -2.89 10.14
C GLU A 3 3.04 -2.99 9.39
N SER A 4 4.03 -3.64 10.00
CA SER A 4 5.34 -3.86 9.37
C SER A 4 5.25 -4.73 8.11
N PHE A 5 4.38 -5.74 8.11
CA PHE A 5 4.08 -6.55 6.93
C PHE A 5 3.44 -5.71 5.82
N LEU A 6 2.40 -4.95 6.16
CA LEU A 6 1.71 -4.05 5.22
C LEU A 6 2.63 -2.98 4.64
N PHE A 7 3.51 -2.41 5.47
CA PHE A 7 4.49 -1.42 5.06
C PHE A 7 5.47 -1.99 4.03
N SER A 8 6.00 -3.20 4.28
CA SER A 8 6.91 -3.89 3.36
C SER A 8 6.27 -4.17 1.99
N ILE A 9 5.00 -4.61 1.98
CA ILE A 9 4.27 -4.80 0.72
C ILE A 9 4.00 -3.47 0.02
N ALA A 10 3.57 -2.43 0.75
CA ALA A 10 3.36 -1.10 0.20
C ALA A 10 4.62 -0.61 -0.55
N GLU A 11 5.78 -0.77 0.08
CA GLU A 11 7.07 -0.38 -0.47
C GLU A 11 7.46 -1.22 -1.70
N SER A 12 7.25 -2.53 -1.67
CA SER A 12 7.45 -3.43 -2.81
C SER A 12 6.62 -2.99 -4.02
N LEU A 13 5.31 -2.82 -3.83
CA LEU A 13 4.38 -2.39 -4.88
C LEU A 13 4.72 -1.01 -5.44
N ILE A 14 5.03 -0.04 -4.57
CA ILE A 14 5.47 1.30 -5.01
C ILE A 14 6.73 1.21 -5.87
N THR A 15 7.67 0.33 -5.52
CA THR A 15 8.91 0.12 -6.26
C THR A 15 8.65 -0.52 -7.62
N LYS A 16 7.82 -1.57 -7.68
CA LYS A 16 7.39 -2.22 -8.93
C LYS A 16 6.72 -1.20 -9.86
N LEU A 17 5.80 -0.39 -9.33
CA LEU A 17 5.10 0.66 -10.07
C LEU A 17 6.04 1.78 -10.54
N ALA A 18 7.07 2.10 -9.77
CA ALA A 18 8.07 3.10 -10.14
C ALA A 18 9.07 2.59 -11.19
N SER A 19 9.11 1.29 -11.46
CA SER A 19 10.07 0.72 -12.40
C SER A 19 9.82 1.21 -13.83
N HIS A 20 10.91 1.50 -14.54
CA HIS A 20 10.84 2.05 -15.89
C HIS A 20 10.12 1.10 -16.86
N ALA A 21 10.40 -0.20 -16.77
CA ALA A 21 9.74 -1.21 -17.60
C ALA A 21 8.21 -1.21 -17.41
N PHE A 22 7.74 -1.08 -16.17
CA PHE A 22 6.32 -1.08 -15.85
C PHE A 22 5.64 0.23 -16.27
N GLN A 23 6.32 1.38 -16.11
CA GLN A 23 5.83 2.67 -16.59
C GLN A 23 5.69 2.70 -18.12
N GLU A 24 6.63 2.13 -18.86
CA GLU A 24 6.56 2.06 -20.33
C GLU A 24 5.49 1.06 -20.81
N ALA A 25 5.44 -0.14 -20.23
CA ALA A 25 4.42 -1.14 -20.57
C ALA A 25 3.00 -0.59 -20.30
N SER A 26 2.80 0.09 -19.18
CA SER A 26 1.49 0.67 -18.85
C SER A 26 1.07 1.83 -19.75
N ARG A 27 2.00 2.61 -20.30
CA ARG A 27 1.69 3.64 -21.30
C ARG A 27 1.16 3.01 -22.59
N VAL A 28 1.77 1.92 -23.03
CA VAL A 28 1.33 1.18 -24.23
C VAL A 28 -0.08 0.62 -24.06
N VAL A 29 -0.42 0.15 -22.85
CA VAL A 29 -1.75 -0.42 -22.54
C VAL A 29 -2.76 0.65 -22.10
N GLY A 30 -2.35 1.91 -21.91
CA GLY A 30 -3.23 3.01 -21.50
C GLY A 30 -3.60 3.03 -20.01
N LEU A 31 -2.89 2.28 -19.16
CA LEU A 31 -3.13 2.20 -17.71
C LEU A 31 -2.26 3.14 -16.87
N TYR A 32 -1.39 3.91 -17.53
CA TYR A 32 -0.38 4.74 -16.88
C TYR A 32 -0.93 5.67 -15.79
N ASP A 33 -2.01 6.39 -16.06
CA ASP A 33 -2.61 7.32 -15.10
C ASP A 33 -3.26 6.58 -13.91
N HIS A 34 -3.89 5.43 -14.16
CA HIS A 34 -4.48 4.60 -13.11
C HIS A 34 -3.40 4.07 -12.17
N LEU A 35 -2.26 3.64 -12.71
CA LEU A 35 -1.13 3.15 -11.92
C LEU A 35 -0.40 4.26 -11.17
N ARG A 36 -0.36 5.47 -11.73
CA ARG A 36 0.12 6.66 -11.02
C ARG A 36 -0.76 6.94 -9.80
N ASP A 37 -2.07 6.86 -9.94
CA ASP A 37 -3.00 7.08 -8.82
C ASP A 37 -2.93 5.94 -7.80
N LEU A 38 -2.78 4.69 -8.25
CA LEU A 38 -2.51 3.56 -7.36
C LEU A 38 -1.25 3.78 -6.52
N LYS A 39 -0.14 4.23 -7.14
CA LYS A 39 1.10 4.54 -6.43
C LYS A 39 0.90 5.63 -5.37
N LYS A 40 0.11 6.68 -5.65
CA LYS A 40 -0.21 7.73 -4.67
C LYS A 40 -1.00 7.16 -3.50
N THR A 41 -2.02 6.35 -3.79
CA THR A 41 -2.84 5.69 -2.76
C THR A 41 -1.99 4.79 -1.87
N LEU A 42 -1.12 3.96 -2.44
CA LEU A 42 -0.18 3.12 -1.68
C LEU A 42 0.77 3.95 -0.83
N SER A 43 1.22 5.11 -1.34
CA SER A 43 2.08 6.03 -0.58
C SER A 43 1.32 6.61 0.61
N TYR A 44 0.06 7.04 0.41
CA TYR A 44 -0.80 7.52 1.50
C TYR A 44 -1.04 6.45 2.57
N VAL A 45 -1.34 5.21 2.14
CA VAL A 45 -1.49 4.07 3.06
C VAL A 45 -0.21 3.85 3.86
N LYS A 46 0.97 3.96 3.23
CA LYS A 46 2.26 3.86 3.92
C LYS A 46 2.41 4.91 5.02
N GLU A 47 2.05 6.16 4.74
CA GLU A 47 2.07 7.24 5.75
C GLU A 47 1.09 6.96 6.90
N VAL A 48 -0.13 6.50 6.59
CA VAL A 48 -1.11 6.11 7.62
C VAL A 48 -0.58 4.96 8.48
N LEU A 49 0.10 3.98 7.89
CA LEU A 49 0.73 2.88 8.63
C LEU A 49 1.85 3.36 9.57
N LEU A 50 2.65 4.33 9.14
CA LEU A 50 3.68 4.97 9.99
C LEU A 50 3.04 5.72 11.16
N ASP A 51 1.97 6.47 10.91
CA ASP A 51 1.23 7.19 11.95
C ASP A 51 0.51 6.26 12.93
N ALA A 52 0.12 5.08 12.44
CA ALA A 52 -0.56 4.03 13.17
C ALA A 52 0.38 3.12 13.97
N ASP A 53 1.69 3.15 13.72
CA ASP A 53 2.72 2.42 14.49
C ASP A 53 2.95 3.02 15.89
N GLN A 54 2.30 4.15 16.21
CA GLN A 54 2.15 4.60 17.60
C GLN A 54 1.23 3.64 18.36
N GLU A 55 1.82 2.73 19.15
CA GLU A 55 1.14 1.67 19.94
C GLU A 55 -0.16 2.15 20.62
N GLN A 56 -0.17 3.38 21.16
CA GLN A 56 -1.36 3.92 21.83
C GLN A 56 -2.58 4.10 20.91
N LYS A 57 -2.40 4.38 19.62
CA LYS A 57 -3.52 4.56 18.67
C LYS A 57 -4.13 3.21 18.28
N GLN A 58 -3.33 2.14 18.22
CA GLN A 58 -3.80 0.80 17.84
C GLN A 58 -4.61 0.13 18.94
N GLU A 59 -4.14 0.23 20.19
CA GLU A 59 -4.82 -0.43 21.31
C GLU A 59 -6.23 0.14 21.56
N HIS A 60 -6.41 1.44 21.29
CA HIS A 60 -7.64 2.15 21.59
C HIS A 60 -8.58 2.32 20.40
N ASN A 61 -8.15 2.01 19.16
CA ASN A 61 -8.95 2.22 17.96
C ASN A 61 -9.33 0.90 17.27
N HIS A 62 -10.53 0.41 17.58
CA HIS A 62 -11.08 -0.80 16.99
C HIS A 62 -11.28 -0.68 15.47
N GLU A 63 -11.69 0.49 14.97
CA GLU A 63 -11.90 0.73 13.54
C GLU A 63 -10.59 0.64 12.75
N LEU A 64 -9.51 1.21 13.31
CA LEU A 64 -8.17 1.13 12.72
C LEU A 64 -7.69 -0.33 12.61
N ARG A 65 -7.91 -1.15 13.65
CA ARG A 65 -7.53 -2.57 13.64
C ARG A 65 -8.28 -3.36 12.57
N GLU A 66 -9.58 -3.16 12.45
CA GLU A 66 -10.38 -3.83 11.41
C GLU A 66 -9.99 -3.37 10.00
N TRP A 67 -9.73 -2.07 9.83
CA TRP A 67 -9.25 -1.52 8.56
C TRP A 67 -7.90 -2.13 8.15
N LEU A 68 -6.94 -2.22 9.07
CA LEU A 68 -5.64 -2.86 8.80
C LEU A 68 -5.76 -4.34 8.48
N ARG A 69 -6.70 -5.06 9.12
CA ARG A 69 -6.95 -6.47 8.82
C ARG A 69 -7.46 -6.66 7.39
N GLN A 70 -8.38 -5.82 6.93
CA GLN A 70 -8.87 -5.85 5.55
C GLN A 70 -7.79 -5.46 4.56
N LEU A 71 -7.03 -4.41 4.86
CA LEU A 71 -5.93 -3.93 4.04
C LEU A 71 -4.87 -5.03 3.84
N LYS A 72 -4.63 -5.85 4.86
CA LYS A 72 -3.71 -7.00 4.77
C LYS A 72 -4.13 -8.02 3.72
N GLY A 73 -5.43 -8.28 3.57
CA GLY A 73 -5.94 -9.16 2.52
C GLY A 73 -5.69 -8.57 1.13
N VAL A 74 -6.08 -7.32 0.92
CA VAL A 74 -5.92 -6.63 -0.36
C VAL A 74 -4.45 -6.55 -0.79
N PHE A 75 -3.54 -6.29 0.14
CA PHE A 75 -2.12 -6.16 -0.15
C PHE A 75 -1.48 -7.52 -0.45
N TYR A 76 -1.94 -8.58 0.20
CA TYR A 76 -1.51 -9.93 -0.12
C TYR A 76 -1.89 -10.31 -1.55
N ASP A 77 -3.14 -10.06 -1.94
CA ASP A 77 -3.64 -10.35 -3.29
C ASP A 77 -2.98 -9.48 -4.38
N ALA A 78 -2.51 -8.29 -4.04
CA ALA A 78 -1.87 -7.37 -4.98
C ALA A 78 -0.36 -7.61 -5.16
N GLU A 79 0.29 -8.25 -4.19
CA GLU A 79 1.73 -8.54 -4.23
C GLU A 79 2.06 -9.80 -5.03
N ASP A 80 1.14 -10.76 -5.08
CA ASP A 80 1.16 -11.96 -5.94
C ASP A 80 0.99 -11.59 -7.43
#